data_AF-A0A930DLQ3-F1
#
_entry.id   AF-A0A930DLQ3-F1
#
_cell.length_a   1.000
_cell.length_b   1.000
_cell.length_c   1.000
_cell.angle_alpha   90.00
_cell.angle_beta   90.00
_cell.angle_gamma   90.00
#
_symmetry.space_group_name_H-M   'P 1'
#
loop_
_entity.id
_entity.type
_entity.pdbx_description
1 polymer ?
#
loop_
_entity_poly.entity_id
_entity_poly.type
_entity_poly.pdbx_seq_one_letter_code
_entity_poly.pdbx_strand_id
1 'polypeptide(L)' 'MKREKILLIDGHSILSRAFYGVPFLNNKEGIPTNGIYGFLNI' A
#
# COMPACT_ATOMS: atom_id res chain seq x y z
N MET A 1 4.72 20.25 25.85
CA MET A 1 5.29 19.94 24.51
C MET A 1 4.72 18.61 24.05
N LYS A 2 4.05 18.55 22.89
CA LYS A 2 3.50 17.28 22.36
C LYS A 2 4.68 16.45 21.86
N ARG A 3 4.79 15.17 22.24
CA ARG A 3 5.81 14.27 21.69
C ARG A 3 5.44 13.93 20.25
N GLU A 4 6.37 14.18 19.33
CA GLU A 4 6.31 13.65 17.97
C GLU A 4 6.24 12.11 18.04
N LYS A 5 5.28 11.52 17.33
CA LYS A 5 5.17 10.06 17.23
C LYS A 5 5.90 9.62 15.96
N ILE A 6 6.81 8.66 16.11
CA ILE A 6 7.48 8.03 14.97
C ILE A 6 6.69 6.79 14.59
N LEU A 7 6.37 6.66 13.31
CA LEU A 7 5.79 5.45 12.73
C LEU A 7 6.86 4.75 11.88
N LEU A 8 7.07 3.46 12.15
CA LEU A 8 7.92 2.60 11.34
C LEU A 8 7.03 1.65 10.55
N ILE A 9 7.29 1.53 9.25
CA ILE A 9 6.47 0.74 8.33
C ILE A 9 7.32 -0.39 7.74
N ASP A 10 6.85 -1.62 7.85
CA ASP A 10 7.36 -2.75 7.09
C ASP A 10 6.74 -2.74 5.69
N GLY A 11 7.47 -2.18 4.73
CA GLY A 11 7.01 -2.04 3.35
C GLY A 11 6.66 -3.36 2.68
N HIS A 12 7.38 -4.45 2.99
CA HIS A 12 7.17 -5.74 2.33
C HIS A 12 5.85 -6.37 2.77
N SER A 13 5.61 -6.45 4.09
CA SER A 13 4.35 -6.99 4.62
C SER A 13 3.15 -6.10 4.34
N ILE A 14 3.32 -4.77 4.29
CA ILE A 14 2.24 -3.83 3.91
C ILE A 14 1.90 -3.99 2.42
N LEU A 15 2.90 -4.03 1.53
CA LEU A 15 2.68 -4.17 0.10
C LEU A 15 2.04 -5.52 -0.26
N SER A 16 2.44 -6.61 0.40
CA SER A 16 1.81 -7.92 0.21
C SER A 16 0.32 -7.88 0.56
N ARG A 17 -0.03 -7.29 1.71
CA ARG A 17 -1.43 -7.10 2.12
C ARG A 17 -2.19 -6.19 1.16
N ALA A 18 -1.58 -5.10 0.72
CA ALA A 18 -2.18 -4.18 -0.24
C ALA A 18 -2.45 -4.85 -1.59
N PHE A 19 -1.53 -5.69 -2.07
CA PHE A 19 -1.68 -6.38 -3.36
C PHE A 19 -2.80 -7.42 -3.32
N TYR A 20 -2.87 -8.25 -2.27
CA TYR A 20 -3.87 -9.33 -2.19
C TYR A 20 -5.18 -8.93 -1.51
N GLY A 21 -5.24 -7.80 -0.81
CA GLY A 21 -6.38 -7.37 0.01
C GLY A 21 -7.34 -6.39 -0.65
N VAL A 22 -7.04 -5.92 -1.87
CA VAL A 22 -7.91 -5.01 -2.63
C VAL A 22 -8.30 -5.64 -3.97
N PRO A 23 -9.38 -5.16 -4.62
CA PRO A 23 -9.74 -5.64 -5.95
C PRO A 23 -8.58 -5.50 -6.95
N PHE A 24 -8.58 -6.36 -7.96
CA PHE A 24 -7.57 -6.28 -9.01
C PHE A 24 -7.74 -4.97 -9.80
N LEU A 25 -6.66 -4.20 -9.92
CA LEU A 25 -6.62 -2.91 -10.58
C LEU A 25 -5.45 -2.90 -11.56
N ASN A 26 -5.69 -2.42 -12.77
CA ASN A 26 -4.67 -2.23 -13.79
C ASN A 26 -4.70 -0.79 -14.29
N ASN A 27 -3.55 -0.28 -14.72
CA ASN A 27 -3.51 0.93 -15.53
C ASN A 27 -4.00 0.65 -16.97
N LYS A 28 -4.04 1.69 -17.81
CA LYS A 28 -4.44 1.60 -19.23
C LYS A 28 -3.58 0.67 -20.10
N GLU A 29 -2.39 0.31 -19.64
CA GLU A 29 -1.46 -0.62 -20.31
C GLU A 29 -1.62 -2.05 -19.81
N GLY A 30 -2.53 -2.30 -18.86
CA GLY A 30 -2.75 -3.62 -18.25
C GLY A 30 -1.77 -3.96 -17.12
N ILE A 31 -0.95 -3.01 -16.67
CA ILE A 31 0.01 -3.22 -15.59
C ILE A 31 -0.72 -3.16 -14.23
N PRO A 32 -0.56 -4.16 -13.34
CA PRO A 32 -1.17 -4.16 -12.02
C PRO A 32 -0.77 -2.96 -11.17
N THR A 33 -1.76 -2.29 -10.59
CA THR A 33 -1.60 -1.11 -9.72
C THR A 33 -2.24 -1.29 -8.34
N ASN A 34 -2.94 -2.40 -8.10
CA ASN A 34 -3.63 -2.71 -6.84
C ASN A 34 -2.71 -2.66 -5.62
N GLY A 35 -1.48 -3.17 -5.71
CA GLY A 35 -0.52 -3.09 -4.61
C GLY A 35 -0.14 -1.66 -4.23
N ILE A 36 0.10 -0.80 -5.23
CA ILE A 36 0.44 0.62 -4.99
C ILE A 36 -0.78 1.38 -4.46
N TYR A 37 -1.94 1.15 -5.09
CA TYR A 37 -3.20 1.75 -4.64
C TYR A 37 -3.50 1.39 -3.19
N GLY A 38 -3.43 0.11 -2.82
CA GLY A 38 -3.66 -0.33 -1.44
C GLY A 38 -2.63 0.22 -0.46
N PHE A 39 -1.35 0.29 -0.84
CA PHE A 39 -0.28 0.78 0.04
C PHE A 39 -0.48 2.25 0.44
N LEU A 40 -0.92 3.09 -0.51
CA LEU A 40 -1.15 4.51 -0.26
C LEU A 40 -2.43 4.82 0.55
N ASN A 41 -3.30 3.83 0.74
CA ASN A 41 -4.53 3.94 1.52
C ASN A 41 -4.42 3.38 2.96
N ILE A 42 -3.19 3.09 3.41
CA ILE A 42 -2.87 2.57 4.76
C ILE A 42 -2.40 3.70 5.69
#